data_AF-G3J903-F1
#
_entry.id   AF-G3J903-F1
#
_cell.length_a   1.000
_cell.length_b   1.000
_cell.length_c   1.000
_cell.angle_alpha   90.00
_cell.angle_beta   90.00
_cell.angle_gamma   90.00
#
_symmetry.space_group_name_H-M   'P 1'
#
loop_
_entity.id
_entity.type
_entity.pdbx_description
1 polymer ?
#
loop_
_entity_poly.entity_id
_entity_poly.type
_entity_poly.pdbx_seq_one_letter_code
_entity_poly.pdbx_strand_id
1 'polypeptide(L)'
;MDVMSTLSDLITSLLPADTAALVHHHVLRADAPLQVYFAAARASVTRSAGAVTPYVAPLVERLLAWTHDSALGGLLVPLTILVAAVVVMNWIRRVLLWWTRLALRAVLWATLAALAAWVWQRGLQASVRDVVVVAGKVAGYAAVVREIWWREYRRYEDQQNAGGRRAATAAGGAHR
;
A
#
# COMPACT_ATOMS: atom_id res chain seq x y z
N MET A 1 -3.42 -28.76 -16.53
CA MET A 1 -4.40 -28.29 -15.53
C MET A 1 -4.37 -26.78 -15.62
N ASP A 2 -5.31 -26.24 -16.39
CA ASP A 2 -5.21 -24.89 -16.93
C ASP A 2 -5.71 -23.88 -15.89
N VAL A 3 -4.88 -22.90 -15.57
CA VAL A 3 -5.18 -21.81 -14.63
C VAL A 3 -6.52 -21.14 -14.96
N MET A 4 -6.89 -21.13 -16.24
CA MET A 4 -8.16 -20.63 -16.78
C MET A 4 -9.40 -21.37 -16.22
N SER A 5 -9.34 -22.70 -16.03
CA SER A 5 -10.48 -23.46 -15.51
C SER A 5 -10.65 -23.26 -14.01
N THR A 6 -9.55 -23.20 -13.26
CA THR A 6 -9.57 -22.95 -11.81
C THR A 6 -10.07 -21.54 -11.48
N LEU A 7 -9.72 -20.54 -12.29
CA LEU A 7 -10.26 -19.18 -12.17
C LEU A 7 -11.76 -19.15 -12.46
N SER A 8 -12.23 -19.91 -13.44
CA SER A 8 -13.65 -19.97 -13.78
C SER A 8 -14.48 -20.62 -12.66
N ASP A 9 -13.97 -21.67 -12.02
CA ASP A 9 -14.62 -22.31 -10.86
C ASP A 9 -14.66 -21.40 -9.63
N LEU A 10 -13.57 -20.67 -9.37
CA LEU A 10 -13.49 -19.70 -8.27
C LEU A 10 -14.45 -18.52 -8.46
N ILE A 11 -14.61 -18.05 -9.69
CA ILE A 11 -15.54 -16.96 -10.03
C ILE A 11 -16.98 -17.42 -9.92
N THR A 12 -17.31 -18.63 -10.38
CA THR A 12 -18.65 -19.22 -10.23
C THR A 12 -18.99 -19.50 -8.76
N SER A 13 -17.99 -19.87 -7.95
CA SER A 13 -18.18 -20.13 -6.52
C SER A 13 -18.37 -18.87 -5.66
N LEU A 14 -17.88 -17.71 -6.10
CA LEU A 14 -17.92 -16.46 -5.32
C LEU A 14 -19.03 -15.49 -5.74
N LEU A 15 -19.67 -15.68 -6.90
CA LEU A 15 -20.67 -14.75 -7.43
C LEU A 15 -22.09 -15.37 -7.37
N PRO A 16 -22.98 -14.88 -6.48
CA PRO A 16 -24.36 -15.33 -6.39
C PRO A 16 -25.08 -15.24 -7.74
N ALA A 17 -25.80 -16.30 -8.12
CA ALA A 17 -26.46 -16.49 -9.41
C ALA A 17 -27.37 -15.31 -9.83
N ASP A 18 -27.91 -14.56 -8.87
CA ASP A 18 -28.77 -13.39 -9.12
C ASP A 18 -28.00 -12.19 -9.71
N THR A 19 -26.68 -12.13 -9.54
CA THR A 19 -25.82 -11.07 -10.11
C THR A 19 -25.36 -11.40 -11.53
N ALA A 20 -25.34 -12.69 -11.91
CA ALA A 20 -24.92 -13.14 -13.23
C ALA A 20 -25.91 -12.73 -14.33
N ALA A 21 -27.21 -12.69 -14.02
CA ALA A 21 -28.25 -12.26 -14.96
C ALA A 21 -28.17 -10.76 -15.29
N LEU A 22 -27.87 -9.92 -14.30
CA LEU A 22 -27.72 -8.46 -14.48
C LEU A 22 -26.42 -8.09 -15.20
N VAL A 23 -25.32 -8.80 -14.90
CA VAL A 23 -24.03 -8.63 -15.57
C VAL A 23 -24.10 -9.10 -17.03
N HIS A 24 -24.80 -10.21 -17.32
CA HIS A 24 -24.93 -10.67 -18.70
C HIS A 24 -25.76 -9.73 -19.58
N HIS A 25 -26.80 -9.10 -19.01
CA HIS A 25 -27.66 -8.17 -19.76
C HIS A 25 -27.02 -6.78 -19.97
N HIS A 26 -26.24 -6.27 -19.00
CA HIS A 26 -25.71 -4.90 -19.04
C HIS A 26 -24.19 -4.78 -19.22
N VAL A 27 -23.40 -5.84 -18.97
CA VAL A 27 -21.92 -5.78 -18.96
C VAL A 27 -21.30 -6.55 -20.14
N LEU A 28 -22.04 -7.48 -20.75
CA LEU A 28 -21.54 -8.37 -21.83
C LEU A 28 -22.11 -8.07 -23.22
N ARG A 29 -22.76 -6.92 -23.44
CA ARG A 29 -23.11 -6.46 -24.80
C ARG A 29 -21.87 -5.82 -25.46
N ALA A 30 -21.59 -6.20 -26.70
CA ALA A 30 -20.39 -5.83 -27.46
C ALA A 30 -20.18 -4.32 -27.69
N ASP A 31 -21.18 -3.48 -27.34
CA ASP A 31 -21.14 -2.01 -27.45
C ASP A 31 -20.96 -1.30 -26.10
N ALA A 32 -20.48 -2.01 -25.07
CA ALA A 32 -20.28 -1.42 -23.75
C ALA A 32 -19.18 -0.32 -23.80
N PRO A 33 -19.47 0.94 -23.40
CA PRO A 33 -18.51 2.05 -23.40
C PRO A 33 -17.29 1.79 -22.50
N LEU A 34 -17.43 0.87 -21.53
CA LEU A 34 -16.31 0.38 -20.71
C LEU A 34 -15.30 -0.42 -21.54
N GLN A 35 -15.74 -1.24 -22.51
CA GLN A 35 -14.81 -1.95 -23.39
C GLN A 35 -14.07 -0.99 -24.33
N VAL A 36 -14.72 0.08 -24.80
CA VAL A 36 -14.06 1.15 -25.56
C VAL A 36 -13.00 1.83 -24.70
N TYR A 37 -13.29 2.08 -23.42
CA TYR A 37 -12.32 2.67 -22.49
C TYR A 37 -11.15 1.72 -22.18
N PHE A 38 -11.40 0.42 -21.97
CA PHE A 38 -10.36 -0.58 -21.78
C PHE A 38 -9.53 -0.81 -23.04
N ALA A 39 -10.16 -0.85 -24.21
CA ALA A 39 -9.48 -0.96 -25.50
C ALA A 39 -8.65 0.30 -25.79
N ALA A 40 -9.18 1.49 -25.49
CA ALA A 40 -8.47 2.76 -25.62
C ALA A 40 -7.32 2.89 -24.62
N ALA A 41 -7.51 2.43 -23.38
CA ALA A 41 -6.46 2.38 -22.37
C ALA A 41 -5.35 1.40 -22.79
N ARG A 42 -5.71 0.20 -23.26
CA ARG A 42 -4.75 -0.79 -23.77
C ARG A 42 -4.01 -0.27 -25.00
N ALA A 43 -4.71 0.39 -25.92
CA ALA A 43 -4.11 1.02 -27.09
C ALA A 43 -3.20 2.21 -26.71
N SER A 44 -3.55 2.97 -25.67
CA SER A 44 -2.72 4.08 -25.17
C SER A 44 -1.45 3.57 -24.49
N VAL A 45 -1.54 2.46 -23.74
CA VAL A 45 -0.39 1.79 -23.12
C VAL A 45 0.53 1.19 -24.18
N THR A 46 0.01 0.54 -25.22
CA THR A 46 0.86 -0.03 -26.28
C THR A 46 1.49 1.04 -27.17
N ARG A 47 0.77 2.12 -27.44
CA ARG A 47 1.29 3.26 -28.22
C ARG A 47 2.35 4.05 -27.45
N SER A 48 2.18 4.24 -26.15
CA SER A 48 3.20 4.87 -25.30
C SER A 48 4.41 3.95 -25.10
N ALA A 49 4.21 2.65 -24.94
CA ALA A 49 5.30 1.68 -24.93
C ALA A 49 6.12 1.76 -26.23
N GLY A 50 5.46 1.74 -27.40
CA GLY A 50 6.12 1.85 -28.70
C GLY A 50 6.85 3.18 -28.93
N ALA A 51 6.39 4.28 -28.35
CA ALA A 51 7.06 5.59 -28.43
C ALA A 51 8.32 5.67 -27.54
N VAL A 52 8.36 4.89 -26.45
CA VAL A 52 9.47 4.87 -25.50
C VAL A 52 10.55 3.85 -25.91
N THR A 53 10.16 2.77 -26.59
CA THR A 53 11.08 1.73 -27.10
C THR A 53 12.29 2.27 -27.85
N PRO A 54 12.20 3.20 -28.84
CA PRO A 54 13.36 3.66 -29.58
C PRO A 54 14.35 4.50 -28.74
N TYR A 55 13.92 5.03 -27.59
CA TYR A 55 14.80 5.79 -26.68
C TYR A 55 15.44 4.91 -25.61
N VAL A 56 14.73 3.86 -25.18
CA VAL A 56 15.21 2.94 -24.13
C VAL A 56 16.07 1.83 -24.72
N ALA A 57 15.73 1.29 -25.89
CA ALA A 57 16.48 0.21 -26.55
C ALA A 57 17.98 0.51 -26.73
N PRO A 58 18.41 1.65 -27.33
CA PRO A 58 19.84 1.92 -27.50
C PRO A 58 20.56 2.16 -26.17
N LEU A 59 19.84 2.60 -25.13
CA LEU A 59 20.43 2.81 -23.81
C LEU A 59 20.70 1.46 -23.12
N VAL A 60 19.74 0.54 -23.22
CA VAL A 60 19.88 -0.83 -22.70
C VAL A 60 20.98 -1.59 -23.41
N GLU A 61 21.06 -1.48 -24.75
CA GLU A 61 22.11 -2.12 -25.55
C GLU A 61 23.51 -1.58 -25.19
N ARG A 62 23.66 -0.26 -25.01
CA ARG A 62 24.92 0.35 -24.57
C ARG A 62 25.32 -0.09 -23.16
N LEU A 63 24.35 -0.20 -22.25
CA LEU A 63 24.60 -0.72 -20.91
C LEU A 63 25.03 -2.19 -20.96
N LEU A 64 24.36 -3.02 -21.76
CA LEU A 64 24.72 -4.43 -21.93
C LEU A 64 26.13 -4.59 -22.50
N ALA A 65 26.47 -3.82 -23.54
CA ALA A 65 27.80 -3.83 -24.13
C ALA A 65 28.88 -3.41 -23.11
N TRP A 66 28.64 -2.33 -22.36
CA TRP A 66 29.55 -1.89 -21.30
C TRP A 66 29.72 -2.92 -20.18
N THR A 67 28.64 -3.66 -19.85
CA THR A 67 28.67 -4.73 -18.84
C THR A 67 29.57 -5.89 -19.27
N HIS A 68 29.57 -6.23 -20.55
CA HIS A 68 30.28 -7.39 -21.10
C HIS A 68 31.76 -7.09 -21.41
N ASP A 69 32.05 -5.87 -21.87
CA ASP A 69 33.38 -5.47 -22.33
C ASP A 69 34.29 -4.99 -21.18
N SER A 70 33.73 -4.69 -20.01
CA SER A 70 34.49 -4.20 -18.85
C SER A 70 34.32 -5.11 -17.63
N ALA A 71 35.44 -5.53 -17.04
CA ALA A 71 35.45 -6.33 -15.80
C ALA A 71 34.73 -5.63 -14.63
N LEU A 72 34.67 -4.29 -14.66
CA LEU A 72 33.95 -3.46 -13.68
C LEU A 72 32.44 -3.39 -13.96
N GLY A 73 32.02 -3.48 -15.22
CA GLY A 73 30.61 -3.43 -15.62
C GLY A 73 29.81 -4.60 -15.02
N GLY A 74 30.37 -5.80 -15.01
CA GLY A 74 29.76 -7.00 -14.41
C GLY A 74 29.41 -6.87 -12.92
N LEU A 75 30.10 -6.01 -12.16
CA LEU A 75 29.80 -5.75 -10.75
C LEU A 75 28.96 -4.49 -10.55
N LEU A 76 29.28 -3.41 -11.27
CA LEU A 76 28.63 -2.11 -11.08
C LEU A 76 27.18 -2.11 -11.57
N VAL A 77 26.86 -2.81 -12.65
CA VAL A 77 25.49 -2.87 -13.18
C VAL A 77 24.51 -3.56 -12.20
N PRO A 78 24.76 -4.78 -11.69
CA PRO A 78 23.85 -5.36 -10.69
C PRO A 78 23.81 -4.54 -9.38
N LEU A 79 24.92 -3.92 -8.97
CA LEU A 79 24.95 -3.05 -7.80
C LEU A 79 24.06 -1.81 -7.98
N THR A 80 24.13 -1.14 -9.14
CA THR A 80 23.27 0.01 -9.43
C THR A 80 21.80 -0.38 -9.52
N ILE A 81 21.46 -1.55 -10.07
CA ILE A 81 20.09 -2.09 -10.06
C ILE A 81 19.59 -2.29 -8.62
N LEU A 82 20.43 -2.86 -7.74
CA LEU A 82 20.09 -3.04 -6.34
C LEU A 82 19.86 -1.70 -5.64
N VAL A 83 20.75 -0.72 -5.84
CA VAL A 83 20.59 0.64 -5.31
C VAL A 83 19.31 1.28 -5.84
N ALA A 84 19.03 1.16 -7.14
CA ALA A 84 17.81 1.67 -7.74
C ALA A 84 16.56 1.03 -7.11
N ALA A 85 16.56 -0.27 -6.89
CA ALA A 85 15.46 -0.97 -6.23
C ALA A 85 15.23 -0.44 -4.80
N VAL A 86 16.29 -0.23 -4.02
CA VAL A 86 16.20 0.35 -2.67
C VAL A 86 15.66 1.79 -2.71
N VAL A 87 16.13 2.61 -3.66
CA VAL A 87 15.65 3.98 -3.84
C VAL A 87 14.16 3.99 -4.20
N VAL A 88 13.73 3.13 -5.13
CA VAL A 88 12.33 2.98 -5.53
C VAL A 88 11.47 2.54 -4.34
N MET A 89 11.92 1.52 -3.60
CA MET A 89 11.21 1.05 -2.40
C MET A 89 11.05 2.16 -1.36
N ASN A 90 12.11 2.93 -1.11
CA ASN A 90 12.06 4.07 -0.19
C ASN A 90 11.15 5.20 -0.70
N TRP A 91 11.16 5.44 -2.01
CA TRP A 91 10.30 6.43 -2.64
C TRP A 91 8.82 6.04 -2.52
N ILE A 92 8.48 4.77 -2.78
CA ILE A 92 7.13 4.23 -2.55
C ILE A 92 6.71 4.43 -1.10
N ARG A 93 7.56 4.06 -0.14
CA ARG A 93 7.30 4.29 1.29
C ARG A 93 7.00 5.76 1.57
N ARG A 94 7.80 6.68 1.04
CA ARG A 94 7.62 8.12 1.22
C ARG A 94 6.33 8.63 0.61
N VAL A 95 5.99 8.18 -0.60
CA VAL A 95 4.75 8.51 -1.30
C VAL A 95 3.55 8.01 -0.50
N LEU A 96 3.56 6.75 -0.05
CA LEU A 96 2.51 6.19 0.80
C LEU A 96 2.36 6.97 2.11
N LEU A 97 3.45 7.31 2.79
CA LEU A 97 3.41 8.12 4.02
C LEU A 97 2.90 9.54 3.77
N TRP A 98 3.16 10.11 2.60
CA TRP A 98 2.63 11.41 2.23
C TRP A 98 1.12 11.33 1.94
N TRP A 99 0.68 10.36 1.16
CA TRP A 99 -0.73 10.13 0.84
C TRP A 99 -1.57 9.78 2.08
N THR A 100 -1.06 8.90 2.95
CA THR A 100 -1.74 8.55 4.21
C THR A 100 -1.89 9.77 5.12
N ARG A 101 -0.85 10.61 5.26
CA ARG A 101 -0.96 11.88 6.00
C ARG A 101 -1.99 12.82 5.39
N LEU A 102 -2.02 12.92 4.07
CA LEU A 102 -2.97 13.77 3.36
C LEU A 102 -4.41 13.26 3.51
N ALA A 103 -4.62 11.96 3.40
CA ALA A 103 -5.91 11.31 3.61
C ALA A 103 -6.41 11.50 5.05
N LEU A 104 -5.55 11.27 6.06
CA LEU A 104 -5.90 11.51 7.46
C LEU A 104 -6.26 12.98 7.71
N ARG A 105 -5.51 13.91 7.13
CA ARG A 105 -5.82 15.34 7.21
C ARG A 105 -7.16 15.66 6.56
N ALA A 106 -7.45 15.09 5.39
CA ALA A 106 -8.74 15.25 4.71
C ALA A 106 -9.90 14.72 5.53
N VAL A 107 -9.78 13.52 6.12
CA VAL A 107 -10.79 12.94 7.03
C VAL A 107 -11.00 13.83 8.25
N LEU A 108 -9.93 14.36 8.84
CA LEU A 108 -10.03 15.28 9.97
C LEU A 108 -10.82 16.54 9.59
N TRP A 109 -10.49 17.17 8.46
CA TRP A 109 -11.21 18.35 7.97
C TRP A 109 -12.66 18.04 7.63
N ALA A 110 -12.95 16.89 7.00
CA ALA A 110 -14.31 16.46 6.70
C ALA A 110 -15.13 16.24 7.97
N THR A 111 -14.52 15.64 9.01
CA THR A 111 -15.17 15.42 10.30
C THR A 111 -15.45 16.74 11.01
N LEU A 112 -14.48 17.67 11.01
CA LEU A 112 -14.67 19.01 11.57
C LEU A 112 -15.76 19.79 10.83
N ALA A 113 -15.79 19.72 9.50
CA ALA A 113 -16.82 20.36 8.69
C ALA A 113 -18.20 19.75 8.97
N ALA A 114 -18.30 18.43 9.09
CA ALA A 114 -19.54 17.74 9.45
C ALA A 114 -20.02 18.15 10.85
N LEU A 115 -19.12 18.24 11.84
CA LEU A 115 -19.44 18.72 13.18
C LEU A 115 -19.90 20.19 13.17
N ALA A 116 -19.20 21.05 12.44
CA ALA A 116 -19.57 22.46 12.31
C ALA A 116 -20.96 22.62 11.65
N ALA A 117 -21.24 21.85 10.60
CA ALA A 117 -22.54 21.83 9.93
C ALA A 117 -23.65 21.31 10.87
N TRP A 118 -23.36 20.27 11.65
CA TRP A 118 -24.30 19.71 12.62
C TRP A 118 -24.63 20.69 13.75
N VAL A 119 -23.61 21.38 14.30
CA VAL A 119 -23.78 22.43 15.31
C VAL A 119 -24.59 23.61 14.74
N TRP A 120 -24.32 24.01 13.50
CA TRP A 120 -25.05 25.08 12.83
C TRP A 120 -26.55 24.75 12.65
N GLN A 121 -26.89 23.48 12.37
CA GLN A 121 -28.28 23.05 12.21
C GLN A 121 -29.03 22.84 13.53
N ARG A 122 -28.37 22.46 14.64
CA ARG A 122 -29.04 22.03 15.89
C ARG A 122 -28.82 22.94 17.10
N GLY A 123 -27.92 23.93 17.02
CA GLY A 123 -27.58 24.81 18.14
C GLY A 123 -26.51 24.22 19.07
N LEU A 124 -25.72 25.13 19.69
CA LEU A 124 -24.49 24.82 20.41
C LEU A 124 -24.67 23.95 21.68
N GLN A 125 -25.74 24.16 22.46
CA GLN A 125 -25.82 23.57 23.82
C GLN A 125 -26.14 22.07 23.86
N ALA A 126 -27.02 21.56 22.99
CA ALA A 126 -27.31 20.13 22.94
C ALA A 126 -26.15 19.33 22.31
N SER A 127 -25.43 19.96 21.38
CA SER A 127 -24.39 19.32 20.56
C SER A 127 -23.09 19.04 21.33
N VAL A 128 -22.69 19.92 22.27
CA VAL A 128 -21.44 19.75 23.04
C VAL A 128 -21.52 18.55 24.00
N ARG A 129 -22.66 18.34 24.66
CA ARG A 129 -22.82 17.23 25.61
C ARG A 129 -22.72 15.87 24.92
N ASP A 130 -23.33 15.72 23.75
CA ASP A 130 -23.27 14.47 22.97
C ASP A 130 -21.86 14.21 22.43
N VAL A 131 -21.18 15.25 21.93
CA VAL A 131 -19.81 15.11 21.43
C VAL A 131 -18.86 14.68 22.53
N VAL A 132 -18.97 15.24 23.74
CA VAL A 132 -18.11 14.86 24.87
C VAL A 132 -18.36 13.41 25.30
N VAL A 133 -19.61 12.95 25.33
CA VAL A 133 -19.96 11.56 25.67
C VAL A 133 -19.43 10.58 24.62
N VAL A 134 -19.60 10.89 23.34
CA VAL A 134 -19.11 10.05 22.24
C VAL A 134 -17.58 10.06 22.20
N ALA A 135 -16.95 11.22 22.31
CA ALA A 135 -15.49 11.35 22.36
C ALA A 135 -14.89 10.61 23.56
N GLY A 136 -15.54 10.66 24.72
CA GLY A 136 -15.14 9.90 25.90
C GLY A 136 -15.19 8.39 25.68
N LYS A 137 -16.26 7.89 25.03
CA LYS A 137 -16.36 6.46 24.66
C LYS A 137 -15.25 6.06 23.68
N VAL A 138 -15.05 6.84 22.63
CA VAL A 138 -14.01 6.56 21.61
C VAL A 138 -12.61 6.59 22.23
N ALA A 139 -12.32 7.57 23.09
CA ALA A 139 -11.05 7.66 23.81
C ALA A 139 -10.82 6.46 24.74
N GLY A 140 -11.87 5.98 25.42
CA GLY A 140 -11.83 4.77 26.24
C GLY A 140 -11.44 3.53 25.43
N TYR A 141 -12.08 3.30 24.28
CA TYR A 141 -11.74 2.19 23.39
C TYR A 141 -10.32 2.32 22.81
N ALA A 142 -9.92 3.52 22.39
CA ALA A 142 -8.58 3.79 21.88
C ALA A 142 -7.49 3.51 22.93
N ALA A 143 -7.75 3.82 24.20
CA ALA A 143 -6.83 3.52 25.30
C ALA A 143 -6.62 2.00 25.48
N VAL A 144 -7.68 1.20 25.38
CA VAL A 144 -7.59 -0.27 25.48
C VAL A 144 -6.77 -0.85 24.32
N VAL A 145 -7.04 -0.41 23.09
CA VAL A 145 -6.30 -0.86 21.90
C VAL A 145 -4.83 -0.47 22.00
N ARG A 146 -4.55 0.76 22.44
CA ARG A 146 -3.17 1.23 22.67
C ARG A 146 -2.45 0.36 23.69
N GLU A 147 -3.09 0.00 24.80
CA GLU A 147 -2.45 -0.81 25.86
C GLU A 147 -2.14 -2.23 25.39
N ILE A 148 -2.98 -2.82 24.52
CA ILE A 148 -2.68 -4.12 23.89
C ILE A 148 -1.40 -4.01 23.05
N TRP A 149 -1.32 -2.99 22.19
CA TRP A 149 -0.13 -2.75 21.35
C TRP A 149 1.13 -2.45 22.17
N TRP A 150 1.01 -1.65 23.23
CA TRP A 150 2.14 -1.29 24.09
C TRP A 150 2.66 -2.45 24.91
N ARG A 151 1.79 -3.41 25.26
CA ARG A 151 2.20 -4.66 25.90
C ARG A 151 2.99 -5.55 24.95
N GLU A 152 2.56 -5.67 23.70
CA GLU A 152 3.28 -6.50 22.72
C GLU A 152 4.62 -5.87 22.31
N TYR A 153 4.69 -4.55 22.17
CA TYR A 153 5.96 -3.86 21.91
C TYR A 153 6.97 -4.07 23.06
N ARG A 154 6.55 -3.85 24.31
CA ARG A 154 7.39 -4.08 25.50
C ARG A 154 7.89 -5.52 25.56
N ARG A 155 7.06 -6.49 25.17
CA ARG A 155 7.44 -7.91 25.09
C ARG A 155 8.60 -8.16 24.13
N TYR A 156 8.72 -7.44 23.01
CA TYR A 156 9.85 -7.58 22.09
C TYR A 156 11.11 -6.84 22.58
N GLU A 157 10.94 -5.71 23.26
CA GLU A 157 12.03 -4.92 23.82
C GLU A 157 12.68 -5.63 25.02
N ASP A 158 11.87 -6.26 25.88
CA ASP A 158 12.33 -7.07 27.00
C ASP A 158 13.10 -8.31 26.53
N GLN A 159 12.68 -8.92 25.41
CA GLN A 159 13.39 -10.06 24.81
C GLN A 159 14.75 -9.65 24.23
N GLN A 160 14.84 -8.50 23.57
CA GLN A 160 16.10 -7.96 23.07
C GLN A 160 17.05 -7.57 24.22
N ASN A 161 16.53 -6.92 25.26
CA ASN A 161 17.31 -6.53 26.44
C ASN A 161 17.72 -7.73 27.31
N ALA A 162 16.94 -8.81 27.32
CA ALA A 162 17.31 -10.07 27.98
C ALA A 162 18.37 -10.85 27.17
N GLY A 163 18.30 -10.83 25.84
CA GLY A 163 19.33 -11.37 24.95
C GLY A 163 20.67 -10.63 25.08
N GLY A 164 20.63 -9.30 25.11
CA GLY A 164 21.82 -8.45 25.30
C GLY A 164 22.51 -8.68 26.65
N ARG A 165 21.76 -8.84 27.74
CA ARG A 165 22.32 -9.17 29.07
C ARG A 165 22.97 -10.55 29.12
N ARG A 166 22.37 -11.56 28.48
CA ARG A 166 22.95 -12.91 28.39
C ARG A 166 24.25 -12.93 27.57
N ALA A 167 24.29 -12.18 26.47
CA ALA A 167 25.51 -12.02 25.66
C ALA A 167 26.63 -11.29 26.43
N ALA A 168 26.30 -10.26 27.21
CA ALA A 168 27.26 -9.54 28.05
C ALA A 168 27.84 -10.42 29.17
N THR A 169 27.02 -11.27 29.83
CA THR A 169 27.50 -12.22 30.83
C THR A 169 28.36 -13.35 30.24
N ALA A 170 28.08 -13.79 29.01
CA ALA A 170 28.90 -14.79 28.32
C ALA A 170 30.28 -14.23 27.92
N ALA A 171 30.34 -12.96 27.50
CA ALA A 171 31.60 -12.29 27.16
C ALA A 171 32.48 -11.99 28.38
N GLY A 172 31.88 -11.67 29.54
CA GLY A 172 32.62 -11.43 30.79
C GLY A 172 33.18 -12.68 31.46
N GLY A 173 32.64 -13.87 31.16
CA GLY A 173 33.10 -15.15 31.69
C GLY A 173 34.32 -15.73 30.96
N ALA A 174 34.64 -15.25 29.76
CA ALA A 174 35.76 -15.75 28.94
C ALA A 174 37.13 -15.09 29.25
N HIS A 175 37.16 -14.14 30.20
CA HIS A 175 38.36 -13.39 30.60
C HIS A 175 38.83 -13.69 32.04
N ARG A 176 38.42 -14.82 32.62
CA ARG A 176 38.96 -15.37 33.87
C ARG A 176 39.55 -16.75 33.64
#